data_AF-A0A081QPK2-F1
#
_entry.id   AF-A0A081QPK2-F1
#
_cell.length_a   1.000
_cell.length_b   1.000
_cell.length_c   1.000
_cell.angle_alpha   90.00
_cell.angle_beta   90.00
_cell.angle_gamma   90.00
#
_symmetry.space_group_name_H-M   'P 1'
#
loop_
_entity.id
_entity.type
_entity.pdbx_description
1 polymer ?
#
loop_
_entity_poly.entity_id
_entity_poly.type
_entity_poly.pdbx_seq_one_letter_code
_entity_poly.pdbx_strand_id
1 'polypeptide(L)'
;MDTFNDKKIMKLFYRLDSLKLLASSKRKNIIYKDSQIKDLIRQIIWFILLPIPPKVFAIIMEKLTKKHYNPNGKFIAFLSSKLGEKEVFERKIFEEIITLDFEHLRLPAPKNYDFILTQYYGDYMQLPPEEERGFGHEFDVYLIENKKHS
;
A
#
# COMPACT_ATOMS: atom_id res chain seq x y z
N MET A 1 -6.57 8.61 8.20
CA MET A 1 -5.73 9.04 7.06
C MET A 1 -5.03 10.32 7.44
N ASP A 2 -3.80 10.49 6.97
CA ASP A 2 -2.97 11.63 7.30
C ASP A 2 -3.26 12.78 6.35
N THR A 3 -3.29 14.00 6.88
CA THR A 3 -3.54 15.23 6.11
C THR A 3 -2.28 16.10 6.06
N PHE A 4 -1.95 16.58 4.86
CA PHE A 4 -0.70 17.29 4.59
C PHE A 4 -0.83 18.20 3.36
N ASN A 5 0.16 19.08 3.14
CA ASN A 5 0.14 20.05 2.04
C ASN A 5 1.12 19.72 0.90
N ASP A 6 2.23 19.03 1.19
CA ASP A 6 3.26 18.74 0.21
C ASP A 6 3.27 17.25 -0.18
N LYS A 7 2.93 16.95 -1.44
CA LYS A 7 2.93 15.58 -1.97
C LYS A 7 4.32 14.93 -2.00
N LYS A 8 5.42 15.71 -1.92
CA LYS A 8 6.79 15.17 -1.89
C LYS A 8 7.01 14.20 -0.74
N ILE A 9 6.22 14.30 0.34
CA ILE A 9 6.26 13.36 1.46
C ILE A 9 5.98 11.92 1.02
N MET A 10 5.12 11.70 0.02
CA MET A 10 4.79 10.35 -0.47
C MET A 10 6.01 9.66 -1.07
N LYS A 11 6.80 10.39 -1.87
CA LYS A 11 8.03 9.85 -2.46
C LYS A 11 9.07 9.52 -1.40
N LEU A 12 9.11 10.29 -0.31
CA LEU A 12 9.97 9.99 0.83
C LEU A 12 9.50 8.73 1.57
N PHE A 13 8.21 8.61 1.85
CA PHE A 13 7.63 7.42 2.51
C PHE A 13 7.83 6.16 1.67
N TYR A 14 7.57 6.21 0.36
CA TYR A 14 7.81 5.10 -0.55
C TYR A 14 9.27 4.59 -0.47
N ARG A 15 10.25 5.50 -0.40
CA ARG A 15 11.67 5.15 -0.23
C ARG A 15 11.95 4.54 1.15
N LEU A 16 11.40 5.11 2.22
CA LEU A 16 11.60 4.61 3.58
C LEU A 16 10.95 3.23 3.77
N ASP A 17 9.75 3.01 3.25
CA ASP A 17 9.10 1.69 3.26
C ASP A 17 9.89 0.69 2.43
N SER A 18 10.41 1.08 1.27
CA SER A 18 11.28 0.21 0.46
C SER A 18 12.54 -0.20 1.23
N LEU A 19 13.20 0.73 1.92
CA LEU A 19 14.38 0.45 2.75
C LEU A 19 14.04 -0.41 3.97
N LYS A 20 12.91 -0.14 4.63
CA LYS A 20 12.40 -0.95 5.75
C LYS A 20 12.08 -2.37 5.32
N LEU A 21 11.43 -2.55 4.17
CA LEU A 21 11.14 -3.85 3.59
C LEU A 21 12.44 -4.58 3.26
N LEU A 22 13.42 -3.90 2.67
CA LEU A 22 14.71 -4.49 2.38
C LEU A 22 15.43 -4.91 3.68
N ALA A 23 15.52 -4.04 4.69
CA ALA A 23 16.13 -4.33 5.99
C ALA A 23 15.45 -5.50 6.74
N SER A 24 14.16 -5.73 6.51
CA SER A 24 13.40 -6.84 7.11
C SER A 24 13.34 -8.10 6.24
N SER A 25 13.85 -8.04 5.01
CA SER A 25 13.77 -9.15 4.07
C SER A 25 14.90 -10.16 4.26
N LYS A 26 14.56 -11.44 4.06
CA LYS A 26 15.56 -12.50 3.90
C LYS A 26 16.29 -12.32 2.57
N ARG A 27 17.59 -12.64 2.50
CA ARG A 27 18.40 -12.52 1.27
C ARG A 27 17.78 -13.21 0.05
N LYS A 28 17.07 -14.33 0.21
CA LYS A 28 16.40 -14.98 -0.91
C LYS A 28 15.24 -14.16 -1.50
N ASN A 29 14.63 -13.26 -0.71
CA ASN A 29 13.47 -12.45 -1.11
C ASN A 29 13.87 -11.12 -1.79
N ILE A 30 15.17 -10.79 -1.86
CA ILE A 30 15.67 -9.54 -2.50
C ILE A 30 16.22 -9.77 -3.91
N ILE A 31 16.34 -11.04 -4.32
CA ILE A 31 16.82 -11.49 -5.62
C ILE A 31 15.60 -11.81 -6.47
N TYR A 32 15.26 -10.91 -7.39
CA TYR A 32 14.04 -11.00 -8.21
C TYR A 32 14.32 -11.62 -9.59
N LYS A 33 15.59 -11.72 -10.00
CA LYS A 33 16.02 -12.19 -11.33
C LYS A 33 15.47 -11.35 -12.49
N ASP A 34 15.02 -10.13 -12.20
CA ASP A 34 14.53 -9.17 -13.20
C ASP A 34 15.69 -8.46 -13.92
N SER A 35 16.76 -8.16 -13.18
CA SER A 35 17.97 -7.55 -13.71
C SER A 35 19.15 -7.81 -12.77
N GLN A 36 20.24 -8.33 -13.33
CA GLN A 36 21.44 -8.66 -12.56
C GLN A 36 22.04 -7.44 -11.84
N ILE A 37 22.03 -6.27 -12.48
CA ILE A 37 22.52 -5.01 -11.90
C ILE A 37 21.62 -4.58 -10.73
N LYS A 38 20.30 -4.64 -10.91
CA LYS A 38 19.36 -4.27 -9.84
C LYS A 38 19.45 -5.24 -8.66
N ASP A 39 19.60 -6.54 -8.91
CA ASP A 39 19.83 -7.56 -7.88
C ASP A 39 21.13 -7.31 -7.11
N LEU A 40 22.21 -6.91 -7.80
CA LEU A 40 23.47 -6.54 -7.15
C LEU A 40 23.32 -5.31 -6.24
N ILE A 41 22.69 -4.25 -6.75
CA ILE A 41 22.43 -3.02 -5.98
C ILE A 41 21.60 -3.33 -4.74
N ARG A 42 20.50 -4.10 -4.87
CA ARG A 42 19.65 -4.48 -3.73
C ARG A 42 20.43 -5.29 -2.69
N GLN A 43 21.32 -6.19 -3.11
CA GLN A 43 22.19 -6.95 -2.20
C GLN A 43 23.20 -6.07 -1.45
N ILE A 44 23.82 -5.10 -2.13
CA ILE A 44 24.74 -4.14 -1.49
C ILE A 44 24.00 -3.31 -0.45
N ILE A 45 22.85 -2.72 -0.82
CA ILE A 45 22.04 -1.93 0.12
C ILE A 45 21.58 -2.80 1.28
N TRP A 46 21.07 -4.01 1.01
CA TRP A 46 20.65 -4.95 2.05
C TRP A 46 21.77 -5.24 3.05
N PHE A 47 22.99 -5.50 2.57
CA PHE A 47 24.14 -5.74 3.44
C PHE A 47 24.48 -4.52 4.31
N ILE A 48 24.40 -3.31 3.76
CA ILE A 48 24.59 -2.06 4.50
C ILE A 48 23.47 -1.85 5.55
N LEU A 49 22.25 -2.32 5.27
CA LEU A 49 21.09 -2.17 6.16
C LEU A 49 21.00 -3.24 7.25
N LEU A 50 21.72 -4.37 7.14
CA LEU A 50 21.74 -5.44 8.14
C LEU A 50 21.92 -4.96 9.60
N PRO A 51 22.86 -4.03 9.93
CA PRO A 51 23.03 -3.57 11.30
C PRO A 51 21.91 -2.63 11.78
N ILE A 52 21.05 -2.14 10.88
CA ILE A 52 19.99 -1.19 11.20
C ILE A 52 18.68 -1.95 11.46
N PRO A 53 18.14 -1.93 12.69
CA PRO A 53 16.88 -2.60 12.98
C PRO A 53 15.75 -1.99 12.14
N PRO A 54 14.85 -2.81 11.54
CA PRO A 54 13.70 -2.31 10.77
C PRO A 54 12.81 -1.32 11.54
N LYS A 55 12.79 -1.41 12.88
CA LYS A 55 12.08 -0.49 13.79
C LYS A 55 12.56 0.96 13.67
N VAL A 56 13.84 1.19 13.33
CA VAL A 56 14.38 2.55 13.17
C VAL A 56 13.64 3.31 12.06
N PHE A 57 13.35 2.64 10.95
CA PHE A 57 12.57 3.23 9.86
C PHE A 57 11.15 3.59 10.30
N ALA A 58 10.50 2.73 11.08
CA ALA A 58 9.16 3.01 11.61
C ALA A 58 9.16 4.27 12.52
N ILE A 59 10.18 4.42 13.38
CA ILE A 59 10.34 5.60 14.25
C ILE A 59 10.57 6.87 13.39
N ILE A 60 11.39 6.78 12.35
CA ILE A 60 11.65 7.91 11.43
C ILE A 60 10.34 8.31 10.71
N MET A 61 9.61 7.34 10.18
CA MET A 61 8.33 7.57 9.50
C MET A 61 7.29 8.18 10.44
N GLU A 62 7.19 7.71 11.69
CA GLU A 62 6.29 8.31 12.68
C GLU A 62 6.64 9.77 12.97
N LYS A 63 7.93 10.08 13.14
CA LYS A 63 8.40 11.47 13.34
C LYS A 63 8.08 12.36 12.14
N LEU A 64 8.25 11.84 10.92
CA LEU A 64 7.92 12.58 9.69
C LEU A 64 6.42 12.80 9.56
N THR A 65 5.61 11.78 9.87
CA THR A 65 4.14 11.89 9.88
C THR A 65 3.72 13.04 10.80
N LYS A 66 4.20 13.04 12.05
CA LYS A 66 3.90 14.10 13.02
C LYS A 66 4.39 15.48 12.57
N LYS A 67 5.58 15.55 11.96
CA LYS A 67 6.17 16.81 11.47
C LYS A 67 5.37 17.45 10.33
N HIS A 68 4.82 16.63 9.44
CA HIS A 68 4.13 17.10 8.25
C HIS A 68 2.59 17.08 8.38
N TYR A 69 2.08 16.55 9.49
CA TYR A 69 0.67 16.55 9.80
C TYR A 69 0.13 17.97 9.87
N ASN A 70 -0.94 18.23 9.11
CA ASN A 70 -1.70 19.46 9.17
C ASN A 70 -3.19 19.09 9.19
N PRO A 71 -3.95 19.40 10.25
CA PRO A 71 -5.37 19.05 10.33
C PRO A 71 -6.21 19.69 9.19
N ASN A 72 -5.75 20.83 8.66
CA ASN A 72 -6.36 21.54 7.52
C ASN A 72 -5.56 21.33 6.23
N GLY A 73 -4.82 20.23 6.13
CA GLY A 73 -4.02 19.88 4.95
C GLY A 73 -4.88 19.76 3.69
N LYS A 74 -4.35 20.25 2.57
CA LYS A 74 -5.02 20.18 1.26
C LYS A 74 -5.24 18.72 0.80
N PHE A 75 -4.28 17.86 1.10
CA PHE A 75 -4.28 16.46 0.68
C PHE A 75 -4.53 15.54 1.86
N ILE A 76 -5.17 14.41 1.56
CA ILE A 76 -5.40 13.30 2.47
C ILE A 76 -4.89 12.03 1.81
N ALA A 77 -4.13 11.22 2.55
CA ALA A 77 -3.63 9.94 2.06
C ALA A 77 -3.33 8.97 3.20
N PHE A 78 -3.13 7.71 2.86
CA PHE A 78 -2.42 6.77 3.72
C PHE A 78 -0.94 6.77 3.32
N LEU A 79 -0.08 7.39 4.12
CA LEU A 79 1.32 7.66 3.73
C LEU A 79 2.14 6.39 3.49
N SER A 80 1.80 5.28 4.16
CA SER A 80 2.48 3.98 4.03
C SER A 80 1.81 3.04 3.03
N SER A 81 1.08 3.60 2.05
CA SER A 81 0.39 2.79 1.06
C SER A 81 1.31 2.19 0.01
N LYS A 82 1.00 0.95 -0.40
CA LYS A 82 1.58 0.32 -1.61
C LYS A 82 1.10 0.97 -2.91
N LEU A 83 -0.08 1.59 -2.92
CA LEU A 83 -0.65 2.24 -4.10
C LEU A 83 -0.08 3.64 -4.33
N GLY A 84 0.71 4.15 -3.37
CA GLY A 84 1.53 5.34 -3.54
C GLY A 84 0.69 6.58 -3.88
N GLU A 85 1.04 7.26 -4.97
CA GLU A 85 0.36 8.50 -5.38
C GLU A 85 -1.12 8.30 -5.75
N LYS A 86 -1.55 7.08 -6.10
CA LYS A 86 -2.97 6.77 -6.36
C LYS A 86 -3.85 6.90 -5.12
N GLU A 87 -3.26 6.89 -3.93
CA GLU A 87 -3.99 7.09 -2.66
C GLU A 87 -3.95 8.52 -2.14
N VAL A 88 -3.44 9.45 -2.94
CA VAL A 88 -3.40 10.86 -2.59
C VAL A 88 -4.61 11.55 -3.19
N PHE A 89 -5.46 12.07 -2.31
CA PHE A 89 -6.68 12.77 -2.70
C PHE A 89 -6.66 14.20 -2.20
N GLU A 90 -7.38 15.09 -2.87
CA GLU A 90 -7.75 16.37 -2.26
C GLU A 90 -8.78 16.11 -1.16
N ARG A 91 -8.61 16.73 0.01
CA ARG A 91 -9.50 16.53 1.16
C ARG A 91 -10.98 16.72 0.82
N LYS A 92 -11.27 17.69 -0.05
CA LYS A 92 -12.62 18.04 -0.52
C LYS A 92 -13.40 16.87 -1.12
N ILE A 93 -12.72 15.84 -1.64
CA ILE A 93 -13.36 14.64 -2.20
C ILE A 93 -14.20 13.89 -1.15
N PHE A 94 -13.82 13.99 0.13
CA PHE A 94 -14.47 13.30 1.24
C PHE A 94 -15.37 14.20 2.10
N GLU A 95 -15.54 15.48 1.75
CA GLU A 95 -16.29 16.43 2.57
C GLU A 95 -17.81 16.22 2.47
N GLU A 96 -18.31 15.83 1.30
CA GLU A 96 -19.74 15.58 1.07
C GLU A 96 -20.01 14.08 0.98
N ILE A 97 -20.91 13.59 1.84
CA ILE A 97 -21.33 12.18 1.89
C ILE A 97 -22.77 12.08 1.41
N ILE A 98 -23.04 11.10 0.55
CA ILE A 98 -24.37 10.73 0.07
C ILE A 98 -24.70 9.31 0.52
N THR A 99 -25.99 8.95 0.50
CA THR A 99 -26.43 7.57 0.73
C THR A 99 -26.68 6.89 -0.61
N LEU A 100 -26.12 5.71 -0.80
CA LEU A 100 -26.28 4.89 -2.01
C LEU A 100 -26.93 3.55 -1.66
N ASP A 101 -27.72 3.01 -2.58
CA ASP A 101 -28.20 1.64 -2.50
C ASP A 101 -27.07 0.69 -2.95
N PHE A 102 -26.73 -0.29 -2.12
CA PHE A 102 -25.76 -1.34 -2.42
C PHE A 102 -26.33 -2.68 -1.95
N GLU A 103 -26.64 -3.55 -2.91
CA GLU A 103 -27.44 -4.76 -2.67
C GLU A 103 -28.78 -4.46 -1.96
N HIS A 104 -28.94 -4.97 -0.74
CA HIS A 104 -30.11 -4.78 0.12
C HIS A 104 -29.89 -3.71 1.20
N LEU A 105 -28.77 -2.98 1.13
CA LEU A 105 -28.34 -2.01 2.12
C LEU A 105 -28.33 -0.59 1.56
N ARG A 106 -28.42 0.38 2.47
CA ARG A 106 -28.16 1.79 2.21
C ARG A 106 -26.91 2.22 2.94
N LEU A 107 -25.87 2.59 2.19
CA LEU A 107 -24.55 2.86 2.74
C LEU A 107 -24.10 4.29 2.42
N PRO A 108 -23.42 4.97 3.37
CA PRO A 108 -22.81 6.26 3.12
C PRO A 108 -21.59 6.10 2.19
N ALA A 109 -21.47 6.97 1.20
CA ALA A 109 -20.32 7.04 0.32
C ALA A 109 -19.94 8.52 0.05
N PRO A 110 -18.66 8.83 -0.21
CA PRO A 110 -18.28 10.14 -0.71
C PRO A 110 -19.06 10.45 -1.99
N LYS A 111 -19.63 11.66 -2.13
CA LYS A 111 -20.37 12.04 -3.35
C LYS A 111 -19.56 11.82 -4.62
N ASN A 112 -18.26 12.06 -4.54
CA ASN A 112 -17.32 11.88 -5.64
C ASN A 112 -16.68 10.48 -5.64
N TYR A 113 -17.41 9.44 -5.21
CA TYR A 113 -16.89 8.06 -5.16
C TYR A 113 -16.37 7.58 -6.51
N ASP A 114 -17.00 8.01 -7.61
CA ASP A 114 -16.60 7.64 -8.97
C ASP A 114 -15.15 8.05 -9.28
N PHE A 115 -14.74 9.25 -8.84
CA PHE A 115 -13.34 9.70 -8.96
C PHE A 115 -12.39 8.81 -8.15
N ILE A 116 -12.80 8.42 -6.93
CA ILE A 116 -11.99 7.56 -6.06
C ILE A 116 -11.78 6.20 -6.72
N LEU A 117 -12.87 5.55 -7.16
CA LEU A 117 -12.83 4.24 -7.80
C LEU A 117 -12.04 4.27 -9.11
N THR A 118 -12.21 5.32 -9.92
CA THR A 118 -11.45 5.50 -11.15
C THR A 118 -9.96 5.69 -10.88
N GLN A 119 -9.57 6.47 -9.86
CA GLN A 119 -8.15 6.64 -9.50
C GLN A 119 -7.49 5.34 -9.02
N TYR A 120 -8.24 4.51 -8.28
CA TYR A 120 -7.76 3.22 -7.82
C TYR A 120 -7.64 2.19 -8.94
N TYR A 121 -8.71 2.01 -9.70
CA TYR A 121 -8.90 0.83 -10.54
C TYR A 121 -8.91 1.12 -12.05
N GLY A 122 -8.97 2.39 -12.46
CA GLY A 122 -9.17 2.75 -13.87
C GLY A 122 -10.63 2.62 -14.27
N ASP A 123 -10.91 1.92 -15.38
CA ASP A 123 -12.29 1.64 -15.80
C ASP A 123 -12.93 0.55 -14.92
N TYR A 124 -13.28 0.93 -13.70
CA TYR A 124 -13.71 0.00 -12.64
C TYR A 124 -15.06 -0.66 -12.89
N MET A 125 -15.84 -0.15 -13.85
CA MET A 125 -17.12 -0.72 -14.26
C MET A 125 -16.95 -1.83 -15.31
N GLN A 126 -15.77 -1.94 -15.91
CA GLN A 126 -15.43 -3.01 -16.82
C GLN A 126 -14.64 -4.10 -16.09
N LEU A 127 -15.17 -5.33 -16.11
CA LEU A 127 -14.43 -6.47 -15.58
C LEU A 127 -13.14 -6.68 -16.39
N PRO A 128 -12.01 -7.04 -15.75
CA PRO A 128 -10.81 -7.42 -16.48
C PRO A 128 -11.10 -8.66 -17.36
N PRO A 129 -10.29 -8.91 -18.41
CA PRO A 129 -10.39 -10.13 -19.22
C PRO A 129 -10.36 -11.39 -18.36
N GLU A 130 -11.05 -12.47 -18.74
CA GLU A 130 -11.12 -13.72 -17.94
C GLU A 130 -9.75 -14.27 -17.58
N GLU A 131 -8.79 -14.18 -18.50
CA GLU A 131 -7.41 -14.62 -18.33
C GLU A 131 -6.65 -13.85 -17.23
N GLU A 132 -7.08 -12.62 -16.92
CA GLU A 132 -6.53 -11.76 -15.88
C GLU A 132 -7.33 -11.84 -14.56
N ARG A 133 -8.47 -12.54 -14.56
CA ARG A 133 -9.29 -12.75 -13.35
C ARG A 133 -8.66 -13.85 -12.49
N GLY A 134 -7.77 -13.47 -11.58
CA GLY A 134 -7.13 -14.38 -10.61
C GLY A 134 -7.18 -13.84 -9.18
N PHE A 135 -7.04 -14.73 -8.20
CA PHE A 135 -6.90 -14.34 -6.79
C PHE A 135 -5.45 -13.92 -6.51
N GLY A 136 -5.20 -12.64 -6.26
CA GLY A 136 -3.85 -12.11 -5.98
C GLY A 136 -3.21 -12.57 -4.66
N HIS A 137 -3.94 -13.34 -3.86
CA HIS A 137 -3.50 -13.95 -2.60
C HIS A 137 -3.88 -15.43 -2.59
N GLU A 138 -3.28 -16.22 -3.48
CA GLU A 138 -3.36 -17.68 -3.38
C GLU A 138 -2.65 -18.14 -2.10
N PHE A 139 -3.29 -19.04 -1.37
CA PHE A 139 -2.69 -19.77 -0.27
C PHE A 139 -2.77 -21.26 -0.60
N ASP A 140 -1.65 -21.96 -0.47
CA ASP A 140 -1.64 -23.42 -0.59
C ASP A 140 -2.42 -24.01 0.60
N VAL A 141 -3.57 -24.59 0.32
CA VAL A 141 -4.38 -25.27 1.33
C VAL A 141 -4.05 -26.76 1.30
N TYR A 142 -3.58 -27.29 2.44
CA TYR A 142 -3.34 -28.71 2.61
C TYR A 142 -4.41 -29.30 3.54
N LEU A 143 -5.15 -30.31 3.05
CA LEU A 143 -6.02 -31.14 3.87
C LEU A 143 -5.14 -32.12 4.67
N ILE A 144 -5.12 -31.96 5.99
CA ILE A 144 -4.48 -32.94 6.88
C ILE A 144 -5.55 -33.97 7.27
N GLU A 145 -5.48 -35.16 6.67
CA GLU A 145 -6.29 -36.29 7.13
C GLU A 145 -5.78 -36.78 8.49
N ASN A 146 -6.51 -36.46 9.55
CA ASN A 146 -6.28 -37.10 10.85
C ASN A 146 -6.69 -38.56 10.75
N LYS A 147 -5.71 -39.47 10.61
CA LYS A 147 -5.93 -40.91 10.74
C LYS A 147 -6.48 -41.20 12.15
N LYS A 148 -7.78 -41.48 12.24
CA LYS A 148 -8.37 -42.13 13.41
C LYS A 148 -7.59 -43.42 13.65
N HIS A 149 -6.83 -43.50 14.74
CA HIS A 149 -6.35 -44.77 15.26
C HIS A 149 -7.59 -45.59 15.65
N SER A 150 -7.83 -46.69 14.95
CA SER A 150 -8.66 -47.79 15.46
C SER A 150 -7.88 -48.55 16.52
#